data_AF-A0A3P7KXU6-F1
#
_entry.id   AF-A0A3P7KXU6-F1
#
_cell.length_a   1.000
_cell.length_b   1.000
_cell.length_c   1.000
_cell.angle_alpha   90.00
_cell.angle_beta   90.00
_cell.angle_gamma   90.00
#
_symmetry.space_group_name_H-M   'P 1'
#
loop_
_entity.id
_entity.type
_entity.pdbx_description
1 polymer ?
#
loop_
_entity_poly.entity_id
_entity_poly.type
_entity_poly.pdbx_seq_one_letter_code
_entity_poly.pdbx_strand_id
1 'polypeptide(L)'
;MPYMSLEAVTRGLANGDLVKGSLRVNQRNYEESYVDNPDGDDQLDLLILGVHDRNRALHGDVVVVRIKERMNWVIRENLYQAWRAGHLNVSREDNGQPITIPPVAAPKPDDLVEVG
;
A
#
# COMPACT_ATOMS: atom_id res chain seq x y z
N MET A 1 -10.49 18.72 -1.34
CA MET A 1 -9.05 18.90 -1.06
C MET A 1 -8.41 19.73 -2.16
N PRO A 2 -7.71 20.84 -1.83
CA PRO A 2 -6.87 21.55 -2.79
C PRO A 2 -5.65 20.71 -3.17
N TYR A 3 -5.05 21.00 -4.32
CA TYR A 3 -3.78 20.36 -4.73
C TYR A 3 -2.58 21.01 -4.01
N MET A 4 -1.48 20.27 -3.91
CA MET A 4 -0.20 20.82 -3.46
C MET A 4 0.34 21.85 -4.46
N SER A 5 1.08 22.85 -3.98
CA SER A 5 1.77 23.79 -4.86
C SER A 5 2.90 23.09 -5.63
N LEU A 6 3.26 23.65 -6.79
CA LEU A 6 4.36 23.13 -7.60
C LEU A 6 5.67 23.05 -6.80
N GLU A 7 5.98 24.08 -6.00
CA GLU A 7 7.18 24.11 -5.16
C GLU A 7 7.20 22.95 -4.16
N ALA A 8 6.07 22.70 -3.48
CA ALA A 8 5.97 21.61 -2.51
C ALA A 8 6.09 20.23 -3.18
N VAL A 9 5.50 20.06 -4.37
CA VAL A 9 5.64 18.83 -5.17
C VAL A 9 7.09 18.61 -5.58
N THR A 10 7.75 19.62 -6.14
CA THR A 10 9.15 19.53 -6.58
C THR A 10 10.07 19.16 -5.43
N ARG A 11 9.93 19.81 -4.27
CA ARG A 11 10.71 19.51 -3.08
C ARG A 11 10.44 18.10 -2.55
N GLY A 12 9.17 17.70 -2.45
CA GLY A 12 8.79 16.39 -1.94
C GLY A 12 9.28 15.25 -2.83
N LEU A 13 9.25 15.42 -4.16
CA LEU A 13 9.82 14.44 -5.09
C LEU A 13 11.35 14.36 -4.95
N ALA A 14 12.04 15.50 -4.82
CA ALA A 14 13.49 15.52 -4.67
C ALA A 14 13.97 14.86 -3.36
N ASN A 15 13.17 14.95 -2.30
CA ASN A 15 13.47 14.36 -0.98
C ASN A 15 13.06 12.89 -0.86
N GLY A 16 12.28 12.35 -1.81
CA GLY A 16 11.69 11.02 -1.70
C GLY A 16 10.43 10.94 -0.80
N ASP A 17 9.88 12.08 -0.38
CA ASP A 17 8.64 12.16 0.43
C ASP A 17 7.38 11.90 -0.41
N LEU A 18 7.50 12.02 -1.74
CA LEU A 18 6.42 11.86 -2.71
C LEU A 18 6.82 10.88 -3.81
N VAL A 19 5.83 10.19 -4.35
CA VAL A 19 6.01 9.23 -5.45
C VAL A 19 5.22 9.71 -6.66
N LYS A 20 5.83 9.70 -7.84
CA LYS A 20 5.14 9.99 -9.11
C LYS A 20 4.86 8.70 -9.85
N GLY A 21 3.66 8.55 -10.42
CA GLY A 21 3.35 7.40 -11.25
C GLY A 21 2.03 7.53 -12.00
N SER A 22 1.74 6.54 -12.85
CA SER A 22 0.48 6.47 -13.61
C SER A 22 -0.60 5.80 -12.77
N LEU A 23 -1.77 6.44 -12.69
CA LEU A 23 -2.90 5.93 -11.91
C LEU A 23 -3.68 4.86 -12.68
N ARG A 24 -3.85 3.68 -12.08
CA ARG A 24 -4.74 2.62 -12.57
C ARG A 24 -5.95 2.47 -11.67
N VAL A 25 -7.11 2.92 -12.12
CA VAL A 25 -8.39 2.64 -11.44
C VAL A 25 -8.81 1.20 -11.68
N ASN A 26 -9.22 0.49 -10.62
CA ASN A 26 -9.79 -0.86 -10.73
C ASN A 26 -11.19 -0.78 -11.35
N GLN A 27 -11.39 -1.45 -12.49
CA GLN A 27 -12.65 -1.43 -13.22
C GLN A 27 -13.78 -2.20 -12.50
N ARG A 28 -13.42 -3.15 -11.63
CA ARG A 28 -14.40 -3.94 -10.84
C ARG A 28 -14.77 -3.26 -9.53
N ASN A 29 -13.87 -2.47 -8.97
CA ASN A 29 -14.09 -1.68 -7.78
C ASN A 29 -13.51 -0.27 -7.96
N TYR A 30 -14.36 0.69 -8.34
CA TYR A 30 -13.91 2.05 -8.62
C TYR A 30 -13.40 2.80 -7.39
N GLU A 31 -13.61 2.28 -6.18
CA GLU A 31 -13.00 2.84 -4.98
C GLU A 31 -11.52 2.49 -4.85
N GLU A 32 -11.05 1.45 -5.53
CA GLU A 32 -9.64 1.09 -5.53
C GLU A 32 -8.92 1.69 -6.74
N SER A 33 -7.74 2.22 -6.50
CA SER A 33 -6.83 2.65 -7.55
C SER A 33 -5.39 2.41 -7.12
N TYR A 34 -4.51 2.26 -8.10
CA TYR A 34 -3.14 1.80 -7.87
C TYR A 34 -2.14 2.68 -8.60
N VAL A 35 -0.97 2.83 -8.00
CA VAL A 35 0.23 3.40 -8.62
C VAL A 35 1.36 2.40 -8.40
N ASP A 36 2.21 2.20 -9.40
CA ASP A 36 3.35 1.28 -9.30
C ASP A 36 4.22 1.60 -8.08
N ASN A 37 4.76 0.55 -7.47
CA ASN A 37 5.68 0.71 -6.38
C ASN A 37 7.02 1.28 -6.90
N PRO A 38 7.55 2.38 -6.33
CA PRO A 38 8.83 2.92 -6.75
C PRO A 38 10.02 2.01 -6.46
N ASP A 39 9.87 1.04 -5.55
CA ASP A 39 10.95 0.14 -5.12
C ASP A 39 11.14 -1.06 -6.08
N GLY A 40 10.21 -1.30 -7.01
CA GLY A 40 10.36 -2.32 -8.06
C GLY A 40 9.10 -3.13 -8.35
N ASP A 41 9.14 -3.87 -9.47
CA ASP A 41 8.04 -4.69 -9.98
C ASP A 41 7.73 -5.93 -9.12
N ASP A 42 8.64 -6.31 -8.22
CA ASP A 42 8.46 -7.39 -7.27
C ASP A 42 7.73 -6.95 -5.99
N GLN A 43 7.48 -5.66 -5.83
CA GLN A 43 6.72 -5.08 -4.73
C GLN A 43 5.25 -4.85 -5.11
N LEU A 44 4.38 -4.77 -4.10
CA LEU A 44 2.97 -4.42 -4.33
C LEU A 44 2.80 -2.95 -4.67
N ASP A 45 1.88 -2.71 -5.61
CA ASP A 45 1.39 -1.37 -5.94
C ASP A 45 0.89 -0.60 -4.71
N LEU A 46 1.04 0.71 -4.76
CA LEU A 46 0.49 1.63 -3.78
C LEU A 46 -1.03 1.72 -3.95
N LEU A 47 -1.78 1.20 -2.98
CA LEU A 47 -3.23 1.33 -2.92
C LEU A 47 -3.65 2.77 -2.57
N ILE A 48 -4.54 3.31 -3.39
CA ILE A 48 -5.33 4.51 -3.11
C ILE A 48 -6.77 4.05 -2.94
N LEU A 49 -7.28 4.16 -1.72
CA LEU A 49 -8.62 3.69 -1.36
C LEU A 49 -9.59 4.86 -1.19
N GLY A 50 -10.65 4.83 -1.99
CA GLY A 50 -11.73 5.79 -1.99
C GLY A 50 -11.51 6.97 -2.93
N VAL A 51 -12.62 7.53 -3.39
CA VAL A 51 -12.64 8.68 -4.32
C VAL A 51 -12.04 9.96 -3.70
N HIS A 52 -12.06 10.07 -2.38
CA HIS A 52 -11.49 11.20 -1.66
C HIS A 52 -9.96 11.25 -1.80
N ASP A 53 -9.28 10.14 -1.49
CA ASP A 53 -7.82 10.04 -1.57
C ASP A 53 -7.35 10.07 -3.03
N ARG A 54 -8.13 9.53 -3.97
CA ARG A 54 -7.86 9.66 -5.41
C ARG A 54 -7.89 11.11 -5.91
N ASN A 55 -8.60 12.00 -5.21
CA ASN A 55 -8.60 13.44 -5.43
C ASN A 55 -8.82 13.87 -6.90
N ARG A 56 -9.98 13.45 -7.45
CA ARG A 56 -10.43 13.74 -8.83
C ARG A 56 -9.59 13.12 -9.95
N ALA A 57 -8.49 12.41 -9.65
CA ALA A 57 -7.70 11.76 -10.68
C ALA A 57 -8.47 10.61 -11.35
N LEU A 58 -8.24 10.45 -12.65
CA LEU A 58 -8.86 9.46 -13.52
C LEU A 58 -7.85 8.40 -13.95
N HIS A 59 -8.36 7.29 -14.50
CA HIS A 59 -7.51 6.23 -15.04
C HIS A 59 -6.57 6.78 -16.13
N GLY A 60 -5.28 6.49 -16.01
CA GLY A 60 -4.24 6.94 -16.94
C GLY A 60 -3.63 8.30 -16.60
N ASP A 61 -4.15 9.02 -15.60
CA ASP A 61 -3.53 10.27 -15.15
C ASP A 61 -2.16 10.01 -14.53
N VAL A 62 -1.21 10.89 -14.82
CA VAL A 62 0.07 10.94 -14.09
C VAL A 62 -0.14 11.73 -12.82
N VAL A 63 0.02 11.07 -11.67
CA VAL A 63 -0.23 11.63 -10.34
C VAL A 63 1.04 11.70 -9.51
N VAL A 64 0.98 12.51 -8.44
CA VAL A 64 1.97 12.53 -7.37
C VAL A 64 1.26 12.19 -6.07
N VAL A 65 1.70 11.13 -5.39
CA VAL A 65 1.09 10.59 -4.18
C VAL A 65 2.03 10.73 -2.98
N ARG A 66 1.43 10.84 -1.80
CA ARG A 66 2.13 10.77 -0.51
C ARG A 66 1.68 9.51 0.20
N ILE A 67 2.64 8.70 0.65
CA ILE A 67 2.34 7.50 1.44
C ILE A 67 1.84 7.94 2.81
N LYS A 68 0.68 7.41 3.23
CA LYS A 68 0.13 7.67 4.58
C LYS A 68 1.03 7.03 5.65
N GLU A 69 0.94 7.53 6.87
CA GLU A 69 1.55 6.82 8.01
C GLU A 69 0.99 5.40 8.15
N ARG A 70 1.84 4.45 8.60
CA ARG A 70 1.49 3.02 8.68
C ARG A 70 0.21 2.73 9.46
N MET A 71 -0.12 3.54 10.48
CA MET A 71 -1.35 3.36 11.26
C MET A 71 -2.63 3.57 10.43
N ASN A 72 -2.52 4.23 9.27
CA ASN A 72 -3.62 4.47 8.35
C ASN A 72 -3.61 3.50 7.16
N TRP A 73 -2.73 2.50 7.15
CA TRP A 73 -2.70 1.50 6.09
C TRP A 73 -3.84 0.50 6.26
N VAL A 74 -4.39 0.07 5.13
CA VAL A 74 -5.43 -0.96 5.11
C VAL A 74 -4.77 -2.32 5.19
N ILE A 75 -5.22 -3.13 6.14
CA ILE A 75 -4.79 -4.51 6.29
C ILE A 75 -5.85 -5.41 5.69
N ARG A 76 -5.41 -6.41 4.92
CA ARG A 76 -6.29 -7.49 4.47
C ARG A 76 -6.56 -8.42 5.65
N GLU A 77 -7.64 -8.16 6.38
CA GLU A 77 -7.94 -8.81 7.66
C GLU A 77 -7.85 -10.35 7.60
N ASN A 78 -8.50 -10.96 6.61
CA ASN A 78 -8.47 -12.43 6.46
C ASN A 78 -7.05 -12.98 6.30
N LEU A 79 -6.23 -12.28 5.54
CA LEU A 79 -4.84 -12.65 5.28
C LEU A 79 -3.99 -12.48 6.55
N TYR A 80 -4.19 -11.38 7.26
CA TYR A 80 -3.54 -11.11 8.53
C TYR A 80 -3.90 -12.16 9.60
N GLN A 81 -5.16 -12.55 9.69
CA GLN A 81 -5.61 -13.59 10.62
C GLN A 81 -5.05 -14.97 10.26
N ALA A 82 -5.03 -15.34 8.97
CA ALA A 82 -4.43 -16.59 8.51
C ALA A 82 -2.93 -16.65 8.85
N TRP A 83 -2.21 -15.55 8.63
CA TRP A 83 -0.81 -15.44 9.01
C TRP A 83 -0.60 -15.53 10.52
N ARG A 84 -1.38 -14.78 11.30
CA ARG A 84 -1.30 -14.76 12.76
C ARG A 84 -1.57 -16.14 13.37
N ALA A 85 -2.45 -16.93 12.77
CA ALA A 85 -2.76 -18.28 13.20
C ALA A 85 -1.74 -19.34 12.74
N GLY A 86 -0.70 -18.95 11.98
CA GLY A 86 0.27 -19.90 11.40
C GLY A 86 -0.30 -20.76 10.27
N HIS A 87 -1.44 -20.36 9.69
CA HIS A 87 -2.16 -21.12 8.65
C HIS A 87 -2.02 -20.47 7.26
N LEU A 88 -1.15 -19.48 7.09
CA LEU A 88 -0.93 -18.86 5.79
C LEU A 88 -0.09 -19.79 4.90
N ASN A 89 -0.78 -20.56 4.06
CA ASN A 89 -0.16 -21.46 3.08
C ASN A 89 -0.01 -20.83 1.69
N VAL A 90 -0.22 -19.51 1.57
CA VAL A 90 -0.26 -18.80 0.29
C VAL A 90 0.78 -17.69 0.31
N SER A 91 1.64 -17.66 -0.73
CA SER A 91 2.68 -16.63 -0.90
C SER A 91 2.37 -15.62 -2.01
N ARG A 92 1.36 -15.89 -2.85
CA ARG A 92 0.94 -15.04 -3.97
C ARG A 92 -0.57 -14.99 -4.10
N GLU A 93 -1.10 -13.87 -4.55
CA GLU A 93 -2.52 -13.71 -4.87
C GLU A 93 -2.89 -14.34 -6.22
N ASP A 94 -4.19 -14.45 -6.52
CA ASP A 94 -4.71 -15.02 -7.76
C ASP A 94 -4.19 -14.30 -9.03
N ASN A 95 -3.81 -13.03 -8.89
CA ASN A 95 -3.22 -12.22 -9.96
C ASN A 95 -1.68 -12.36 -10.06
N GLY A 96 -1.07 -13.25 -9.26
CA GLY A 96 0.36 -13.53 -9.24
C GLY A 96 1.20 -12.59 -8.38
N GLN A 97 0.62 -11.52 -7.81
CA GLN A 97 1.34 -10.59 -6.95
C GLN A 97 1.72 -11.23 -5.60
N PRO A 98 2.90 -10.94 -5.04
CA PRO A 98 3.27 -11.42 -3.72
C PRO A 98 2.30 -10.96 -2.64
N ILE A 99 1.95 -11.85 -1.73
CA ILE A 99 1.18 -11.49 -0.54
C ILE A 99 2.09 -10.65 0.38
N THR A 100 1.71 -9.40 0.66
CA THR A 100 2.35 -8.61 1.72
C THR A 100 1.53 -8.69 2.99
N ILE A 101 2.05 -9.46 3.92
CA ILE A 101 1.69 -9.39 5.33
C ILE A 101 2.63 -8.36 5.95
N PRO A 102 2.15 -7.49 6.87
CA PRO A 102 3.06 -6.61 7.58
C PRO A 102 4.19 -7.48 8.15
N PRO A 103 5.47 -7.11 7.98
CA PRO A 103 6.52 -7.73 8.76
C PRO A 103 6.20 -7.36 10.21
N VAL A 104 5.50 -8.25 10.91
CA VAL A 104 5.54 -8.23 12.37
C VAL A 104 7.00 -8.45 12.66
N ALA A 105 7.64 -7.39 13.17
CA ALA A 105 8.98 -7.50 13.72
C ALA A 105 8.99 -8.81 14.52
N ALA A 106 9.95 -9.69 14.24
CA ALA A 106 10.00 -11.01 14.87
C ALA A 106 9.66 -10.83 16.36
N PRO A 107 8.71 -11.62 16.92
CA PRO A 107 8.31 -11.47 18.30
C PRO A 107 9.56 -11.40 19.15
N LYS A 108 9.62 -10.43 20.07
CA LYS A 108 10.78 -10.34 20.95
C LYS A 108 10.81 -11.64 21.75
N PRO A 109 12.01 -12.10 22.19
CA PRO A 109 12.12 -13.31 23.01
C PRO A 109 11.14 -13.30 24.20
N ASP A 110 10.83 -12.11 24.73
CA ASP A 110 9.95 -11.89 25.88
C ASP A 110 8.45 -12.11 25.58
N ASP A 111 8.03 -12.16 24.32
CA ASP A 111 6.62 -12.40 23.92
C ASP A 111 6.29 -13.91 23.83
N LEU A 112 7.29 -14.78 23.93
CA LEU A 112 7.11 -16.23 23.99
C LEU A 112 6.82 -16.64 25.44
N VAL A 113 5.56 -16.53 25.86
CA VAL A 113 5.13 -17.16 27.10
C VAL A 113 5.12 -18.67 26.85
N GLU A 114 6.08 -19.39 27.43
CA GLU A 114 6.06 -20.86 27.44
C GLU A 114 4.76 -21.31 28.13
N VAL A 115 3.87 -21.91 27.33
CA VAL A 115 2.71 -22.62 27.87
C VAL A 115 3.21 -23.97 28.35
N GLY A 116 3.46 -24.07 29.66
CA GLY A 116 3.75 -25.32 30.36
C GLY A 116 2.54 -26.24 30.48
#